data_AF-A0A937R1E7-F1
#
_entry.id   AF-A0A937R1E7-F1
#
_cell.length_a   1.000
_cell.length_b   1.000
_cell.length_c   1.000
_cell.angle_alpha   90.00
_cell.angle_beta   90.00
_cell.angle_gamma   90.00
#
_symmetry.space_group_name_H-M   'P 1'
#
loop_
_entity.id
_entity.type
_entity.pdbx_description
1 polymer ?
#
loop_
_entity_poly.entity_id
_entity_poly.type
_entity_poly.pdbx_seq_one_letter_code
_entity_poly.pdbx_strand_id
1 'polypeptide(L)'
;MRKLWRKRWVRILTYLLTALCLLGCGLCWLFRISSLDNVVACGMLLGGTLAGQPVCPVWWDLALRRINPGDSVDELIRRRPPVAMEHEGSYTVLYYEVDGPAFENTVIVAKDERLVLARKFSCTYEHTFFDED
;
A
#
# COMPACT_ATOMS: atom_id res chain seq x y z
N MET A 1 15.35 -28.68 -35.34
CA MET A 1 15.17 -28.35 -33.91
C MET A 1 13.96 -29.09 -33.27
N ARG A 2 13.81 -30.41 -33.42
CA ARG A 2 12.68 -31.20 -32.85
C ARG A 2 13.08 -32.29 -31.85
N LYS A 3 14.34 -32.33 -31.39
CA LYS A 3 14.87 -33.38 -30.50
C LYS A 3 14.96 -33.01 -29.01
N LEU A 4 14.55 -31.80 -28.61
CA LEU A 4 14.57 -31.39 -27.18
C LEU A 4 13.32 -31.82 -26.40
N TRP A 5 12.23 -32.17 -27.08
CA TRP A 5 10.92 -32.45 -26.46
C TRP A 5 10.74 -33.83 -25.80
N ARG A 6 11.79 -34.67 -25.77
CA ARG A 6 11.70 -36.06 -25.26
C ARG A 6 12.28 -36.27 -23.87
N LYS A 7 12.74 -35.21 -23.20
CA LYS A 7 13.25 -35.32 -21.81
C LYS A 7 12.16 -34.87 -20.85
N ARG A 8 11.74 -35.76 -19.93
CA ARG A 8 10.77 -35.49 -18.85
C ARG A 8 11.06 -34.16 -18.13
N TRP A 9 12.34 -33.79 -18.03
CA TRP A 9 12.84 -32.51 -17.54
C TRP A 9 12.25 -31.27 -18.20
N VAL A 10 12.00 -31.28 -19.52
CA VAL A 10 11.38 -30.13 -20.21
C VAL A 10 9.94 -29.95 -19.73
N ARG A 11 9.18 -31.04 -19.56
CA ARG A 11 7.81 -30.95 -19.02
C ARG A 11 7.81 -30.45 -17.58
N ILE A 12 8.71 -30.98 -16.73
CA ILE A 12 8.86 -30.52 -15.34
C ILE A 12 9.19 -29.03 -15.29
N LEU A 13 10.14 -28.57 -16.13
CA LEU A 13 10.50 -27.16 -16.21
C LEU A 13 9.31 -26.30 -16.66
N THR A 14 8.56 -26.72 -17.68
CA THR A 14 7.37 -26.01 -18.13
C THR A 14 6.29 -25.94 -17.05
N TYR A 15 6.03 -27.03 -16.31
CA TYR A 15 5.08 -27.01 -15.19
C TYR A 15 5.53 -26.09 -14.06
N LEU A 16 6.82 -26.10 -13.71
CA LEU A 16 7.38 -25.20 -12.71
C LEU A 16 7.23 -23.73 -13.13
N LEU A 17 7.58 -23.40 -14.37
CA LEU A 17 7.42 -22.05 -14.90
C LEU A 17 5.96 -21.61 -14.92
N THR A 18 5.05 -22.50 -15.34
CA THR A 18 3.61 -22.21 -15.36
C THR A 18 3.07 -22.01 -13.94
N ALA A 19 3.46 -22.87 -12.99
CA ALA A 19 3.08 -22.72 -11.59
C ALA A 19 3.63 -21.42 -10.98
N LEU A 20 4.87 -21.05 -11.30
CA LEU A 20 5.47 -19.79 -10.85
C LEU A 20 4.73 -18.58 -11.43
N CYS A 21 4.37 -18.61 -12.72
CA CYS A 21 3.57 -17.56 -13.34
C CYS A 21 2.18 -17.47 -12.70
N LEU A 22 1.51 -18.59 -12.46
CA LEU A 22 0.20 -18.62 -11.81
C LEU A 22 0.27 -18.11 -10.36
N LEU A 23 1.31 -18.46 -9.62
CA LEU A 23 1.59 -17.91 -8.29
C LEU A 23 1.82 -16.40 -8.35
N GLY A 24 2.64 -15.93 -9.29
CA GLY A 24 2.88 -14.50 -9.52
C GLY A 24 1.59 -13.75 -9.84
N CYS A 25 0.79 -14.25 -10.79
CA CYS A 25 -0.51 -13.67 -11.12
C CYS A 25 -1.48 -13.70 -9.94
N GLY A 26 -1.52 -14.81 -9.18
CA GLY A 26 -2.35 -14.93 -7.98
C GLY A 26 -1.94 -13.94 -6.90
N LEU A 27 -0.64 -13.74 -6.66
CA LEU A 27 -0.13 -12.73 -5.75
C LEU A 27 -0.44 -11.31 -6.25
N CYS A 28 -0.20 -11.01 -7.53
CA CYS A 28 -0.56 -9.72 -8.13
C CYS A 28 -2.06 -9.44 -8.00
N TRP A 29 -2.91 -10.46 -8.15
CA TRP A 29 -4.35 -10.32 -8.01
C TRP A 29 -4.77 -10.14 -6.55
N LEU A 30 -4.21 -10.93 -5.62
CA LEU A 30 -4.55 -10.91 -4.20
C LEU A 30 -4.08 -9.61 -3.52
N PHE A 31 -2.91 -9.11 -3.89
CA PHE A 31 -2.42 -7.80 -3.45
C PHE A 31 -2.94 -6.65 -4.33
N ARG A 32 -3.73 -6.97 -5.36
CA ARG A 32 -4.28 -6.00 -6.32
C ARG A 32 -3.20 -5.02 -6.83
N ILE A 33 -1.97 -5.51 -6.99
CA ILE A 33 -0.79 -4.75 -7.44
C ILE A 33 -0.95 -4.56 -8.95
N SER A 34 -1.63 -3.47 -9.31
CA SER A 34 -1.83 -3.05 -10.70
C SER A 34 -0.88 -1.93 -11.13
N SER A 35 -0.02 -1.44 -10.21
CA SER A 35 0.95 -0.37 -10.45
C SER A 35 2.31 -0.72 -9.82
N LEU A 36 3.40 -0.31 -10.49
CA LEU A 36 4.76 -0.33 -9.94
C LEU A 36 4.86 0.47 -8.64
N ASP A 37 4.02 1.49 -8.45
CA ASP A 37 4.01 2.32 -7.25
C ASP A 37 3.63 1.53 -5.99
N ASN A 38 2.77 0.51 -6.12
CA ASN A 38 2.42 -0.38 -4.99
C ASN A 38 3.61 -1.26 -4.60
N VAL A 39 4.44 -1.67 -5.57
CA VAL A 39 5.65 -2.46 -5.30
C VAL A 39 6.70 -1.60 -4.59
N VAL A 40 6.83 -0.34 -4.98
CA VAL A 40 7.72 0.63 -4.31
C VAL A 40 7.23 0.89 -2.89
N ALA A 41 5.93 1.12 -2.68
CA ALA A 41 5.36 1.31 -1.34
C ALA A 41 5.59 0.10 -0.44
N CYS A 42 5.36 -1.12 -0.93
CA CYS A 42 5.67 -2.35 -0.18
C CYS A 42 7.16 -2.54 0.07
N GLY A 43 8.01 -2.23 -0.91
CA GLY A 43 9.46 -2.33 -0.79
C GLY A 43 10.03 -1.36 0.25
N MET A 44 9.52 -0.14 0.32
CA MET A 44 9.90 0.83 1.33
C MET A 44 9.43 0.42 2.72
N LEU A 45 8.22 -0.10 2.82
CA LEU A 45 7.69 -0.63 4.07
C LEU A 45 8.52 -1.82 4.58
N LEU A 46 8.91 -2.73 3.68
CA LEU A 46 9.82 -3.83 4.01
C LEU A 46 11.23 -3.33 4.37
N GLY A 47 11.73 -2.29 3.69
CA GLY A 47 13.00 -1.65 4.03
C GLY A 47 12.99 -1.01 5.43
N GLY A 48 11.92 -0.31 5.79
CA GLY A 48 11.75 0.32 7.10
C GLY A 48 11.57 -0.70 8.24
N THR A 49 10.77 -1.75 8.02
CA THR A 49 10.63 -2.86 8.99
C THR A 49 11.95 -3.62 9.19
N LEU A 50 12.72 -3.86 8.12
CA LEU A 50 14.05 -4.48 8.20
C LEU A 50 15.06 -3.59 8.93
N ALA A 51 14.90 -2.27 8.86
CA ALA A 51 15.69 -1.30 9.62
C ALA A 51 15.22 -1.14 11.09
N GLY A 52 14.22 -1.90 11.53
CA GLY A 52 13.69 -1.87 12.90
C GLY A 52 12.86 -0.63 13.22
N GLN A 53 12.39 0.12 12.20
CA GLN A 53 11.54 1.27 12.43
C GLN A 53 10.08 0.83 12.63
N PRO A 54 9.37 1.39 13.63
CA PRO A 54 7.96 1.12 13.84
C PRO A 54 7.18 1.64 12.62
N VAL A 55 6.65 0.73 11.81
CA VAL A 55 5.81 1.09 10.67
C VAL A 55 4.42 1.44 11.16
N CYS A 56 3.93 2.64 10.81
CA CYS A 56 2.59 3.04 11.22
C CYS A 56 1.53 2.06 10.68
N PRO A 57 0.63 1.54 11.53
CA PRO A 57 -0.37 0.56 11.14
C PRO A 57 -1.28 1.04 10.01
N VAL A 58 -1.54 2.35 9.90
CA VAL A 58 -2.40 2.90 8.85
C VAL A 58 -1.78 2.76 7.47
N TRP A 59 -0.45 2.85 7.36
CA TRP A 59 0.26 2.73 6.09
C TRP A 59 0.10 1.33 5.51
N TRP A 60 0.15 0.28 6.35
CA TRP A 60 -0.15 -1.08 5.91
C TRP A 60 -1.55 -1.21 5.33
N ASP A 61 -2.54 -0.62 5.98
CA ASP A 61 -3.92 -0.70 5.50
C ASP A 61 -4.11 0.09 4.19
N LEU A 62 -3.42 1.20 3.99
CA LEU A 62 -3.37 1.92 2.71
C LEU A 62 -2.66 1.10 1.61
N ALA A 63 -1.46 0.58 1.89
CA ALA A 63 -0.68 -0.20 0.93
C ALA A 63 -1.39 -1.48 0.49
N LEU A 64 -2.15 -2.11 1.40
CA LEU A 64 -2.97 -3.29 1.12
C LEU A 64 -4.37 -2.96 0.58
N ARG A 65 -4.67 -1.68 0.29
CA ARG A 65 -5.97 -1.21 -0.21
C ARG A 65 -7.16 -1.62 0.68
N ARG A 66 -6.93 -1.67 1.99
CA ARG A 66 -7.97 -1.85 3.02
C ARG A 66 -8.64 -0.53 3.40
N ILE A 67 -7.99 0.59 3.08
CA ILE A 67 -8.53 1.94 3.11
C ILE A 67 -8.57 2.41 1.66
N ASN A 68 -9.73 2.86 1.21
CA ASN A 68 -10.00 3.25 -0.17
C ASN A 68 -10.63 4.65 -0.22
N PRO A 69 -10.54 5.35 -1.36
CA PRO A 69 -11.31 6.56 -1.58
C PRO A 69 -12.82 6.28 -1.40
N GLY A 70 -13.52 7.23 -0.78
CA GLY A 70 -14.95 7.14 -0.46
C GLY A 70 -15.30 6.34 0.80
N ASP A 71 -14.32 5.74 1.48
CA ASP A 71 -14.56 5.12 2.80
C ASP A 71 -15.01 6.18 3.83
N SER A 72 -15.70 5.73 4.89
CA SER A 72 -16.16 6.62 5.95
C SER A 72 -15.02 7.05 6.86
N VAL A 73 -14.87 8.36 7.08
CA VAL A 73 -13.88 8.91 8.02
C VAL A 73 -14.10 8.41 9.44
N ASP A 74 -15.35 8.32 9.87
CA ASP A 74 -15.76 7.85 11.18
C ASP A 74 -15.39 6.40 11.44
N GLU A 75 -15.59 5.53 10.44
CA GLU A 75 -15.21 4.13 10.53
C GLU A 75 -13.69 3.99 10.60
N LEU A 76 -12.96 4.78 9.79
CA LEU A 76 -11.51 4.80 9.81
C LEU A 76 -10.98 5.23 11.19
N ILE A 77 -11.48 6.34 11.74
CA ILE A 77 -11.07 6.84 13.07
C ILE A 77 -11.34 5.79 14.16
N ARG A 78 -12.49 5.10 14.11
CA ARG A 78 -12.81 4.04 15.07
C ARG A 78 -11.85 2.85 14.98
N ARG A 79 -11.46 2.45 13.76
CA ARG A 79 -10.56 1.30 13.54
C ARG A 79 -9.09 1.67 13.78
N ARG A 80 -8.72 2.89 13.43
CA ARG A 80 -7.36 3.45 13.44
C ARG A 80 -7.46 4.91 13.92
N PRO A 81 -7.41 5.16 15.23
CA PRO A 81 -7.42 6.52 15.75
C PRO A 81 -6.19 7.30 15.26
N PRO A 82 -6.35 8.51 14.71
CA PRO A 82 -5.22 9.36 14.35
C PRO A 82 -4.55 9.95 15.60
N VAL A 83 -3.30 10.40 15.46
CA VAL A 83 -2.56 11.13 16.50
C VAL A 83 -3.08 12.55 16.65
N ALA A 84 -3.40 13.19 15.52
CA ALA A 84 -4.01 14.52 15.48
C ALA A 84 -5.07 14.59 14.39
N MET A 85 -6.01 15.50 14.56
CA MET A 85 -7.09 15.73 13.61
C MET A 85 -7.40 17.23 13.55
N GLU A 86 -7.57 17.73 12.34
CA GLU A 86 -7.94 19.13 12.06
C GLU A 86 -9.21 19.15 11.21
N HIS A 87 -10.10 20.11 11.49
CA HIS A 87 -11.33 20.30 10.74
C HIS A 87 -11.34 21.68 10.10
N GLU A 88 -11.53 21.72 8.79
CA GLU A 88 -11.59 22.96 8.01
C GLU A 88 -12.79 22.92 7.07
N GLY A 89 -13.91 23.50 7.52
CA GLY A 89 -15.16 23.51 6.74
C GLY A 89 -15.69 22.08 6.50
N SER A 90 -15.80 21.67 5.24
CA SER A 90 -16.19 20.30 4.88
C SER A 90 -15.03 19.30 4.92
N TYR A 91 -13.80 19.76 5.16
CA TYR A 91 -12.61 18.92 5.18
C TYR A 91 -12.24 18.48 6.60
N THR A 92 -11.78 17.24 6.71
CA THR A 92 -11.17 16.68 7.92
C THR A 92 -9.83 16.09 7.57
N VAL A 93 -8.76 16.55 8.22
CA VAL A 93 -7.39 16.08 8.02
C VAL A 93 -6.99 15.21 9.21
N LEU A 94 -6.56 13.98 8.93
CA LEU A 94 -6.13 13.00 9.91
C LEU A 94 -4.62 12.79 9.81
N TYR A 95 -3.92 12.94 10.93
CA TYR A 95 -2.47 12.76 11.03
C TYR A 95 -2.13 11.50 11.83
N TYR A 96 -1.32 10.60 11.28
CA TYR A 96 -1.08 9.27 11.85
C TYR A 96 0.35 8.99 12.34
N GLU A 97 1.32 9.85 12.03
CA GLU A 97 2.71 9.73 12.47
C GLU A 97 3.16 11.11 12.97
N VAL A 98 3.77 11.17 14.15
CA VAL A 98 4.42 12.40 14.68
C VAL A 98 5.83 12.09 15.24
N ASP A 99 6.13 10.82 15.53
CA ASP A 99 7.37 10.39 16.22
C ASP A 99 8.45 9.78 15.29
N GLY A 100 8.45 10.14 14.00
CA GLY A 100 9.51 9.81 13.04
C GLY A 100 10.61 10.89 12.96
N PRO A 101 11.70 10.68 12.19
CA PRO A 101 12.69 11.73 11.94
C PRO A 101 12.04 12.94 11.25
N ALA A 102 11.70 13.96 12.04
CA ALA A 102 11.25 15.34 11.76
C ALA A 102 10.24 15.64 10.63
N PHE A 103 9.93 14.74 9.69
CA PHE A 103 9.12 15.03 8.51
C PHE A 103 8.35 13.83 7.96
N GLU A 104 8.44 12.65 8.59
CA GLU A 104 7.69 11.48 8.14
C GLU A 104 6.26 11.52 8.69
N ASN A 105 5.31 11.80 7.80
CA ASN A 105 3.91 11.90 8.14
C ASN A 105 3.06 11.10 7.16
N THR A 106 2.03 10.45 7.70
CA THR A 106 0.93 9.91 6.92
C THR A 106 -0.29 10.77 7.17
N VAL A 107 -0.82 11.35 6.09
CA VAL A 107 -1.98 12.25 6.12
C VAL A 107 -3.09 11.66 5.29
N ILE A 108 -4.29 11.64 5.86
CA ILE A 108 -5.51 11.25 5.16
C ILE A 108 -6.49 12.42 5.26
N VAL A 109 -7.06 12.83 4.13
CA VAL A 109 -8.06 13.90 4.08
C VAL A 109 -9.40 13.30 3.72
N ALA A 110 -10.43 13.74 4.43
CA ALA A 110 -11.82 13.48 4.13
C ALA A 110 -12.54 14.77 3.76
N LYS A 111 -13.56 14.67 2.91
CA LYS A 111 -14.48 15.74 2.52
C LYS A 111 -15.90 15.19 2.68
N ASP A 112 -16.77 15.92 3.38
CA ASP A 112 -18.14 15.48 3.66
C ASP A 112 -18.19 14.04 4.23
N GLU A 113 -17.34 13.76 5.22
CA GLU A 113 -17.19 12.46 5.91
C GLU A 113 -16.65 11.29 5.06
N ARG A 114 -16.18 11.57 3.84
CA ARG A 114 -15.66 10.57 2.88
C ARG A 114 -14.19 10.81 2.59
N LEU A 115 -13.39 9.73 2.58
CA LEU A 115 -11.96 9.85 2.28
C LEU A 115 -11.75 10.28 0.81
N VAL A 116 -10.95 11.32 0.60
CA VAL A 116 -10.65 11.89 -0.72
C VAL A 116 -9.16 11.85 -1.06
N LEU A 117 -8.31 11.92 -0.04
CA LEU A 117 -6.85 11.89 -0.23
C LEU A 117 -6.20 10.99 0.82
N ALA A 118 -5.19 10.24 0.41
CA ALA A 118 -4.23 9.65 1.34
C ALA A 118 -2.83 9.75 0.78
N ARG A 119 -1.92 10.34 1.57
CA ARG A 119 -0.51 10.49 1.21
C ARG A 119 0.38 10.14 2.39
N LYS A 120 1.54 9.58 2.07
CA LYS A 120 2.67 9.48 2.99
C LYS A 120 3.81 10.30 2.41
N PHE A 121 4.40 11.14 3.23
CA PHE A 121 5.52 11.97 2.81
C PHE A 121 6.58 12.03 3.89
N SER A 122 7.80 12.31 3.45
CA SER A 122 8.99 12.61 4.24
C SER A 122 9.75 13.75 3.55
N CYS A 123 10.89 14.15 4.12
CA CYS A 123 11.74 15.16 3.50
C CYS A 123 12.35 14.73 2.15
N THR A 124 12.37 13.44 1.83
CA THR A 124 13.01 12.88 0.62
C THR A 124 12.06 12.06 -0.24
N TYR A 125 10.82 11.89 0.18
CA TYR A 125 9.88 10.99 -0.46
C TYR A 125 8.45 11.48 -0.30
N GLU A 126 7.65 11.34 -1.35
CA GLU A 126 6.20 11.52 -1.29
C GLU A 126 5.54 10.40 -2.07
N HIS A 127 4.47 9.86 -1.52
CA HIS A 127 3.66 8.85 -2.17
C HIS A 127 2.18 9.07 -1.88
N THR A 128 1.43 9.10 -2.97
CA THR A 128 -0.01 9.28 -2.98
C THR A 128 -0.66 7.93 -3.22
N PHE A 129 -1.44 7.45 -2.26
CA PHE A 129 -2.20 6.21 -2.41
C PHE A 129 -3.44 6.43 -3.27
N PHE A 130 -4.11 7.55 -3.05
CA PHE A 130 -5.24 8.04 -3.85
C PHE A 130 -5.42 9.54 -3.66
N ASP A 131 -6.03 10.16 -4.66
CA ASP A 131 -6.33 11.59 -4.75
C ASP A 131 -7.57 11.78 -5.63
N GLU A 132 -8.70 12.07 -5.01
CA GLU A 132 -10.00 12.28 -5.64
C GLU A 132 -10.49 13.68 -5.29
N ASP A 133 -10.72 14.53 -6.29
CA ASP A 133 -11.16 15.93 -6.13
C ASP A 133 -12.63 16.09 -5.66
#